data_AF-A0AAW9B8J0-F1
#
_entry.id   AF-A0AAW9B8J0-F1
#
_cell.length_a   1.000
_cell.length_b   1.000
_cell.length_c   1.000
_cell.angle_alpha   90.00
_cell.angle_beta   90.00
_cell.angle_gamma   90.00
#
_symmetry.space_group_name_H-M   'P 1'
#
loop_
_entity.id
_entity.type
_entity.pdbx_description
1 polymer ?
#
loop_
_entity_poly.entity_id
_entity_poly.type
_entity_poly.pdbx_seq_one_letter_code
_entity_poly.pdbx_strand_id
1 'polypeptide(L)'
;KKQGMHPFGFLSRFADLNAGNREWARRWLEYTKAIEGKRRLFWSHGLKQRACIDELTDEELAAKQDDEAVIVYEMVDSEWKKARHNVPKVLDAAEDDENLREVIEEIEELDFYTAEPEAVETRTEGISFKVIQDIADEFREELKRA
;
A
#
# COMPACT_ATOMS: atom_id res chain seq x y z
N LYS A 1 7.95 -0.63 -27.80
CA LYS A 1 7.29 0.38 -26.92
C LYS A 1 7.84 0.17 -25.51
N LYS A 2 8.44 1.17 -24.86
CA LYS A 2 8.85 1.00 -23.46
C LYS A 2 7.58 0.93 -22.62
N GLN A 3 7.39 -0.20 -21.94
CA GLN A 3 6.22 -0.44 -21.10
C GLN A 3 6.38 0.44 -19.85
N GLY A 4 5.54 1.47 -19.73
CA GLY A 4 5.52 2.31 -18.54
C GLY A 4 5.09 1.47 -17.34
N MET A 5 5.76 1.67 -16.20
CA MET A 5 5.42 1.02 -14.95
C MET A 5 4.25 1.76 -14.29
N HIS A 6 3.29 1.03 -13.75
CA HIS A 6 2.23 1.62 -12.94
C HIS A 6 2.83 2.28 -11.69
N PRO A 7 2.36 3.46 -11.21
CA PRO A 7 2.96 4.16 -10.07
C PRO A 7 3.13 3.32 -8.80
N PHE A 8 2.16 2.45 -8.47
CA PHE A 8 2.30 1.51 -7.34
C PHE A 8 3.39 0.45 -7.52
N GLY A 9 3.81 0.19 -8.76
CA GLY A 9 4.96 -0.66 -9.04
C GLY A 9 6.28 -0.10 -8.50
N PHE A 10 6.38 1.22 -8.29
CA PHE A 10 7.52 1.81 -7.59
C PHE A 10 7.60 1.37 -6.13
N LEU A 11 6.46 1.23 -5.46
CA LEU A 11 6.40 0.75 -4.07
C LEU A 11 6.77 -0.72 -3.97
N SER A 12 6.26 -1.56 -4.87
CA SER A 12 6.64 -2.97 -4.94
C SER A 12 8.15 -3.12 -5.15
N ARG A 13 8.72 -2.40 -6.12
CA ARG A 13 10.18 -2.41 -6.37
C ARG A 13 10.99 -1.86 -5.21
N PHE A 14 10.47 -0.87 -4.48
CA PHE A 14 11.12 -0.36 -3.29
C PHE A 14 11.16 -1.42 -2.18
N ALA A 15 10.07 -2.17 -1.98
CA ALA A 15 9.97 -3.22 -0.96
C ALA A 15 10.75 -4.49 -1.31
N ASP A 16 10.76 -4.90 -2.59
CA ASP A 16 11.38 -6.15 -3.04
C ASP A 16 12.91 -6.06 -3.12
N LEU A 17 13.46 -4.87 -3.34
CA LEU A 17 14.91 -4.66 -3.35
C LEU A 17 15.35 -4.43 -1.91
N ASN A 18 15.99 -5.43 -1.29
CA ASN A 18 16.50 -5.43 0.10
C ASN A 18 17.38 -4.23 0.51
N ALA A 19 17.71 -3.31 -0.40
CA ALA A 19 18.41 -2.06 -0.13
C ALA A 19 17.54 -0.80 -0.27
N GLY A 20 16.21 -0.93 -0.43
CA GLY A 20 15.28 0.21 -0.57
C GLY A 20 15.79 1.21 -1.58
N ASN A 21 15.92 0.80 -2.86
CA ASN A 21 16.53 1.65 -3.88
C ASN A 21 15.83 3.03 -3.88
N ARG A 22 16.56 4.05 -3.40
CA ARG A 22 16.09 5.42 -3.16
C ARG A 22 15.48 6.03 -4.41
N GLU A 23 15.89 5.56 -5.58
CA GLU A 23 15.34 5.94 -6.88
C GLU A 23 13.84 5.64 -6.99
N TRP A 24 13.38 4.48 -6.49
CA TRP A 24 11.96 4.12 -6.53
C TRP A 24 11.14 4.92 -5.52
N ALA A 25 11.70 5.18 -4.33
CA ALA A 25 11.08 6.08 -3.36
C ALA A 25 10.94 7.50 -3.91
N ARG A 26 11.98 8.03 -4.58
CA ARG A 26 11.95 9.34 -5.24
C ARG A 26 10.87 9.42 -6.32
N ARG A 27 10.78 8.41 -7.20
CA ARG A 27 9.73 8.34 -8.24
C ARG A 27 8.32 8.30 -7.66
N TRP A 28 8.14 7.57 -6.56
CA TRP A 28 6.88 7.57 -5.83
C TRP A 28 6.53 8.96 -5.30
N LEU A 29 7.49 9.65 -4.65
CA LEU A 29 7.28 11.01 -4.12
C LEU A 29 6.97 12.04 -5.21
N GLU A 30 7.63 11.95 -6.37
CA GLU A 30 7.34 12.79 -7.53
C GLU A 30 5.92 12.55 -8.04
N TYR A 31 5.50 11.29 -8.16
CA TYR A 31 4.14 10.93 -8.52
C TYR A 31 3.13 11.48 -7.52
N THR A 32 3.32 11.25 -6.21
CA THR A 32 2.38 11.70 -5.17
C THR A 32 2.21 13.21 -5.19
N LYS A 33 3.31 13.97 -5.33
CA LYS A 33 3.25 15.43 -5.45
C LYS A 33 2.48 15.87 -6.70
N ALA A 34 2.69 15.20 -7.83
CA ALA A 34 2.00 15.53 -9.07
C ALA A 34 0.49 15.25 -9.03
N ILE A 35 0.03 14.33 -8.18
CA ILE A 35 -1.40 13.96 -8.02
C ILE A 35 -2.05 14.55 -6.76
N GLU A 36 -1.28 15.19 -5.89
CA GLU A 36 -1.77 15.85 -4.69
C GLU A 36 -2.70 17.01 -5.07
N GLY A 37 -3.83 17.14 -4.39
CA GLY A 37 -4.85 18.17 -4.67
C GLY A 37 -5.63 18.02 -5.98
N LYS A 38 -5.30 17.04 -6.84
CA LYS A 38 -6.07 16.78 -8.07
C LYS A 38 -7.28 15.90 -7.80
N ARG A 39 -8.40 16.18 -8.46
CA ARG A 39 -9.61 15.34 -8.39
C ARG A 39 -9.31 13.97 -9.01
N ARG A 40 -9.29 12.91 -8.18
CA ARG A 40 -8.98 11.53 -8.59
C ARG A 40 -10.22 10.74 -9.02
N LEU A 41 -11.38 11.13 -8.53
CA LEU A 41 -12.65 10.48 -8.80
C LEU A 41 -13.62 11.51 -9.39
N PHE A 42 -14.14 11.23 -10.58
CA PHE A 42 -15.17 12.04 -11.23
C PHE A 42 -16.41 11.18 -11.40
N TRP A 43 -17.47 11.53 -10.69
CA TRP A 43 -18.78 10.91 -10.87
C TRP A 43 -19.48 11.61 -12.02
N SER A 44 -19.90 10.85 -13.04
CA SER A 44 -20.80 11.40 -14.04
C SER A 44 -22.13 11.80 -13.39
N HIS A 45 -22.83 12.76 -14.00
CA HIS A 45 -24.07 13.29 -13.45
C HIS A 45 -25.07 12.17 -13.16
N GLY A 46 -25.56 12.09 -11.91
CA GLY A 46 -26.50 11.08 -11.45
C GLY A 46 -25.91 9.69 -11.14
N LEU A 47 -24.59 9.47 -11.30
CA LEU A 47 -23.98 8.16 -11.02
C LEU A 47 -23.98 7.83 -9.52
N LYS A 48 -23.74 8.82 -8.66
CA LYS A 48 -23.83 8.66 -7.19
C LYS A 48 -25.22 8.19 -6.75
N GLN A 49 -26.28 8.79 -7.29
CA GLN A 49 -27.67 8.41 -7.01
C GLN A 49 -27.97 6.96 -7.43
N ARG A 50 -27.45 6.50 -8.57
CA ARG A 50 -27.60 5.11 -9.03
C ARG A 50 -26.86 4.11 -8.16
N ALA A 51 -25.76 4.53 -7.54
CA ALA A 51 -24.98 3.72 -6.61
C ALA A 51 -25.51 3.80 -5.17
N CYS A 52 -26.62 4.51 -4.92
CA CYS A 52 -27.16 4.78 -3.59
C CYS A 52 -26.13 5.41 -2.64
N ILE A 53 -25.24 6.26 -3.18
CA ILE A 53 -24.24 7.00 -2.41
C ILE A 53 -24.78 8.41 -2.17
N ASP A 54 -24.87 8.81 -0.90
CA ASP A 54 -25.33 10.14 -0.51
C ASP A 54 -24.35 11.26 -0.94
N GLU A 55 -24.89 12.43 -1.24
CA GLU A 55 -24.10 13.64 -1.47
C GLU A 55 -23.82 14.31 -0.12
N LEU A 56 -22.70 13.93 0.49
CA LEU A 56 -22.18 14.55 1.70
C LEU A 56 -21.14 15.62 1.33
N THR A 57 -21.15 16.76 2.02
CA THR A 57 -20.05 17.72 1.88
C THR A 57 -18.76 17.18 2.48
N ASP A 58 -17.61 17.76 2.09
CA ASP A 58 -16.32 17.38 2.65
C ASP A 58 -16.30 17.57 4.19
N GLU A 59 -16.97 18.62 4.70
CA GLU A 59 -17.12 18.88 6.14
C GLU A 59 -18.00 17.84 6.83
N GLU A 60 -19.12 17.43 6.20
CA GLU A 60 -20.01 16.39 6.73
C GLU A 60 -19.31 15.03 6.76
N LEU A 61 -18.55 14.67 5.71
CA LEU A 61 -17.73 13.45 5.66
C LEU A 61 -16.65 13.44 6.76
N ALA A 62 -15.94 14.56 6.95
CA ALA A 62 -14.90 14.65 7.97
C ALA A 62 -15.45 14.59 9.40
N ALA A 63 -16.66 15.12 9.62
CA ALA A 63 -17.36 15.06 10.91
C ALA A 63 -18.03 13.70 11.17
N LYS A 64 -18.27 12.92 10.11
CA LYS A 64 -18.85 11.59 10.21
C LYS A 64 -17.84 10.63 10.82
N GLN A 65 -18.03 10.35 12.11
CA GLN A 65 -17.23 9.38 12.84
C GLN A 65 -17.89 8.00 12.75
N ASP A 66 -17.88 7.40 11.56
CA ASP A 66 -18.48 6.08 11.30
C ASP A 66 -17.52 4.91 11.59
N ASP A 67 -16.28 5.19 11.99
CA ASP A 67 -15.27 4.15 12.16
C ASP A 67 -15.24 3.61 13.60
N GLU A 68 -16.23 2.79 13.97
CA GLU A 68 -16.03 1.80 15.04
C GLU A 68 -15.08 0.71 14.51
N ALA A 69 -13.78 1.01 14.53
CA ALA A 69 -12.75 0.05 14.16
C ALA A 69 -12.22 -0.64 15.43
N VAL A 70 -12.29 -1.97 15.44
CA VAL A 70 -11.65 -2.80 16.47
C VAL A 70 -10.42 -3.46 15.87
N ILE A 71 -9.30 -3.44 16.60
CA ILE A 71 -8.10 -4.17 16.20
C ILE A 71 -8.36 -5.65 16.46
N VAL A 72 -8.52 -6.43 15.39
CA VAL A 72 -8.75 -7.89 15.48
C VAL A 72 -7.43 -8.64 15.58
N TYR A 73 -6.37 -8.19 14.90
CA TYR A 73 -5.06 -8.84 14.91
C TYR A 73 -3.92 -7.89 14.50
N GLU A 74 -2.74 -8.05 15.10
CA GLU A 74 -1.51 -7.33 14.73
C GLU A 74 -0.54 -8.31 14.08
N MET A 75 -0.05 -7.98 12.87
CA MET A 75 0.74 -8.87 12.04
C MET A 75 2.21 -8.44 11.94
N VAL A 76 3.13 -9.40 11.93
CA VAL A 76 4.51 -9.16 11.51
C VAL A 76 4.68 -9.23 9.98
N ASP A 77 5.79 -8.71 9.45
CA ASP A 77 6.01 -8.62 7.99
C ASP A 77 5.93 -9.97 7.26
N SER A 78 6.38 -11.06 7.89
CA SER A 78 6.27 -12.42 7.33
C SER A 78 4.82 -12.91 7.25
N GLU A 79 4.00 -12.60 8.25
CA GLU A 79 2.58 -12.92 8.26
C GLU A 79 1.85 -12.08 7.20
N TRP A 80 2.20 -10.80 7.07
CA TRP A 80 1.65 -9.91 6.04
C TRP A 80 1.96 -10.39 4.61
N LYS A 81 3.18 -10.88 4.36
CA LYS A 81 3.57 -11.47 3.07
C LYS A 81 2.68 -12.63 2.66
N LYS A 82 2.26 -13.48 3.60
CA LYS A 82 1.32 -14.57 3.35
C LYS A 82 -0.11 -14.05 3.14
N ALA A 83 -0.56 -13.19 4.04
CA ALA A 83 -1.93 -12.68 4.07
C ALA A 83 -2.29 -11.82 2.85
N ARG A 84 -1.39 -10.95 2.38
CA ARG A 84 -1.65 -10.04 1.26
C ARG A 84 -1.96 -10.76 -0.07
N HIS A 85 -1.56 -12.02 -0.19
CA HIS A 85 -1.87 -12.86 -1.37
C HIS A 85 -3.13 -13.71 -1.17
N ASN A 86 -3.68 -13.73 0.04
CA ASN A 86 -4.83 -14.55 0.45
C ASN A 86 -5.85 -13.69 1.21
N VAL A 87 -5.99 -12.43 0.80
CA VAL A 87 -6.84 -11.43 1.48
C VAL A 87 -8.25 -11.93 1.74
N PRO A 88 -8.97 -12.58 0.80
CA PRO A 88 -10.32 -13.07 1.06
C PRO A 88 -10.36 -14.05 2.24
N LYS A 89 -9.48 -15.05 2.27
CA LYS A 89 -9.44 -16.06 3.34
C LYS A 89 -9.16 -15.44 4.72
N VAL A 90 -8.26 -14.45 4.78
CA VAL A 90 -7.92 -13.77 6.03
C VAL A 90 -9.06 -12.88 6.51
N LEU A 91 -9.79 -12.25 5.60
CA LEU A 91 -10.97 -11.44 5.95
C LEU A 91 -12.13 -12.33 6.41
N ASP A 92 -12.41 -13.44 5.72
CA ASP A 92 -13.45 -14.39 6.13
C ASP A 92 -13.18 -14.91 7.56
N ALA A 93 -11.93 -15.31 7.84
CA ALA A 93 -11.52 -15.76 9.17
C ALA A 93 -11.64 -14.65 10.25
N ALA A 94 -11.45 -13.38 9.88
CA ALA A 94 -11.63 -12.26 10.81
C ALA A 94 -13.11 -11.97 11.09
N GLU A 95 -13.98 -12.17 10.10
CA GLU A 95 -15.44 -12.02 10.26
C GLU A 95 -16.05 -13.14 11.11
N ASP A 96 -15.51 -14.35 11.01
CA ASP A 96 -15.95 -15.53 11.75
C ASP A 96 -15.31 -15.66 13.15
N ASP A 97 -14.58 -14.63 13.62
CA ASP A 97 -13.84 -14.61 14.89
C ASP A 97 -12.88 -15.82 15.05
N GLU A 98 -12.32 -16.32 13.95
CA GLU A 98 -11.38 -17.44 13.95
C GLU A 98 -9.99 -17.03 14.46
N ASN A 99 -9.17 -18.03 14.80
CA ASN A 99 -7.79 -17.80 15.22
C ASN A 99 -6.92 -17.39 14.02
N LEU A 100 -6.85 -16.08 13.76
CA LEU A 100 -6.10 -15.53 12.63
C LEU A 100 -4.64 -15.96 12.57
N ARG A 101 -3.98 -16.16 13.72
CA ARG A 101 -2.59 -16.66 13.75
C ARG A 101 -2.47 -18.01 13.05
N GLU A 102 -3.34 -18.94 13.39
CA GLU A 102 -3.34 -20.30 12.85
C GLU A 102 -3.68 -20.29 11.36
N VAL A 103 -4.72 -19.53 10.98
CA VAL A 103 -5.10 -19.35 9.58
C VAL A 103 -3.94 -18.81 8.74
N ILE A 104 -3.20 -17.81 9.25
CA ILE A 104 -2.06 -17.21 8.56
C ILE A 104 -0.85 -18.16 8.50
N GLU A 105 -0.63 -18.98 9.52
CA GLU A 105 0.43 -19.99 9.52
C GLU A 105 0.21 -21.05 8.45
N GLU A 106 -1.05 -21.49 8.27
CA GLU A 106 -1.47 -22.48 7.27
C GLU A 106 -1.49 -21.96 5.83
N ILE A 107 -1.49 -20.64 5.63
CA ILE A 107 -1.42 -20.06 4.29
C ILE A 107 -0.06 -20.38 3.67
N GLU A 108 -0.08 -21.05 2.53
CA GLU A 108 1.09 -21.18 1.66
C GLU A 108 1.51 -19.79 1.18
N GLU A 109 2.78 -19.47 1.37
CA GLU A 109 3.36 -18.27 0.78
C GLU A 109 3.41 -18.47 -0.73
N LEU A 110 2.59 -17.71 -1.45
CA LEU A 110 2.56 -17.77 -2.91
C LEU A 110 3.69 -16.90 -3.47
N ASP A 111 4.61 -17.54 -4.18
CA ASP A 111 5.62 -16.87 -5.00
C ASP A 111 4.92 -16.21 -6.20
N PHE A 112 4.52 -14.95 -6.10
CA PHE A 112 4.01 -14.23 -7.27
C PHE A 112 5.16 -14.00 -8.26
N TYR A 113 5.08 -14.64 -9.44
CA TYR A 113 5.92 -14.44 -10.64
C TYR A 113 7.30 -13.81 -10.34
N THR A 114 8.27 -14.65 -9.99
CA THR A 114 9.67 -14.35 -10.33
C THR A 114 9.74 -14.30 -11.86
N ALA A 115 9.58 -13.11 -12.45
CA ALA A 115 10.30 -12.86 -13.68
C ALA A 115 11.78 -13.03 -13.29
N GLU A 116 12.34 -14.20 -13.58
CA GLU A 116 13.67 -14.65 -13.14
C GLU A 116 14.63 -13.48 -12.93
N PRO A 117 14.91 -13.08 -11.68
CA PRO A 117 16.06 -12.25 -11.41
C PRO A 117 17.23 -13.22 -11.29
N GLU A 118 18.22 -13.09 -12.17
CA GLU A 118 19.55 -13.64 -11.91
C GLU A 118 19.93 -13.35 -10.45
N ALA A 119 20.27 -14.42 -9.73
CA ALA A 119 20.76 -14.51 -8.36
C ALA A 119 21.00 -13.18 -7.63
N VAL A 120 20.08 -12.81 -6.74
CA VAL A 120 20.37 -11.88 -5.64
C VAL A 120 20.16 -12.63 -4.34
N GLU A 121 21.26 -12.94 -3.64
CA GLU A 121 21.25 -13.52 -2.30
C GLU A 121 20.37 -12.68 -1.36
N THR A 122 19.31 -13.29 -0.83
CA THR A 122 18.40 -12.67 0.12
C THR A 122 19.02 -12.69 1.52
N ARG A 123 19.56 -11.55 1.95
CA ARG A 123 19.73 -11.24 3.38
C ARG A 123 18.52 -10.46 3.86
N THR A 124 17.78 -11.08 4.77
CA THR A 124 16.54 -10.58 5.38
C THR A 124 16.85 -9.48 6.40
N GLU A 125 17.04 -8.25 5.95
CA GLU A 125 17.02 -7.06 6.82
C GLU A 125 15.97 -6.10 6.25
N GLY A 126 14.81 -6.04 6.90
CA GLY A 126 13.71 -5.17 6.48
C GLY A 126 14.12 -3.70 6.41
N ILE A 127 13.56 -2.97 5.44
CA ILE A 127 13.82 -1.54 5.26
C ILE A 127 13.29 -0.80 6.50
N SER A 128 14.20 -0.20 7.27
CA SER A 128 13.85 0.57 8.47
C SER A 128 13.01 1.81 8.13
N PHE A 129 11.94 2.07 8.90
CA PHE A 129 11.10 3.28 8.79
C PHE A 129 11.90 4.59 8.78
N LYS A 130 13.04 4.61 9.48
CA LYS A 130 13.96 5.75 9.50
C LYS A 130 14.53 6.07 8.12
N VAL A 131 14.86 5.05 7.32
CA VAL A 131 15.38 5.24 5.96
C VAL A 131 14.32 5.90 5.07
N ILE A 132 13.05 5.54 5.22
CA ILE A 132 11.94 6.14 4.48
C ILE A 132 11.76 7.61 4.87
N GLN A 133 11.82 7.91 6.18
CA GLN A 133 11.71 9.28 6.68
C GLN A 133 12.86 10.17 6.20
N ASP A 134 14.10 9.67 6.28
CA ASP A 134 15.29 10.42 5.83
C ASP A 134 15.19 10.79 4.34
N ILE A 135 14.72 9.87 3.49
CA ILE A 135 14.50 10.13 2.05
C ILE A 135 13.40 11.18 1.83
N ALA A 136 12.31 11.11 2.60
CA ALA A 136 11.23 12.08 2.48
C ALA A 136 11.67 13.49 2.91
N ASP A 137 12.48 13.60 3.96
CA ASP A 137 13.04 14.87 4.43
C ASP A 137 14.04 15.48 3.45
N GLU A 138 14.96 14.68 2.91
CA GLU A 138 15.90 15.11 1.88
C GLU A 138 15.16 15.65 0.64
N PHE A 139 14.14 14.93 0.17
CA PHE A 139 13.31 15.37 -0.95
C PHE A 139 12.56 16.68 -0.66
N ARG A 140 12.02 16.85 0.56
CA ARG A 140 11.37 18.11 0.97
C ARG A 140 12.34 19.28 0.95
N GLU A 141 13.59 19.09 1.36
CA GLU A 141 14.61 20.13 1.33
C GLU A 141 15.08 20.46 -0.10
N GLU A 142 15.22 19.46 -0.99
CA GLU A 142 15.49 19.72 -2.42
C GLU A 142 14.38 20.58 -3.05
N LEU A 143 13.12 20.32 -2.70
CA LEU A 143 11.98 21.09 -3.21
C LEU A 143 11.94 22.54 -2.73
N LYS A 144 12.47 22.83 -1.53
CA LYS A 144 12.56 24.21 -1.03
C LYS A 144 13.67 25.00 -1.72
N ARG A 145 14.65 24.32 -2.31
CA ARG A 145 15.82 24.92 -2.99
C ARG A 145 15.61 25.13 -4.49
N ALA A 146 14.57 24.55 -5.08
CA ALA A 146 14.19 24.68 -6.49
C ALA A 146 13.12 25.75 -6.70
#